data_AF-A0A1Q7VT10-F1
#
_entry.id   AF-A0A1Q7VT10-F1
#
_cell.length_a   1.000
_cell.length_b   1.000
_cell.length_c   1.000
_cell.angle_alpha   90.00
_cell.angle_beta   90.00
_cell.angle_gamma   90.00
#
_symmetry.space_group_name_H-M   'P 1'
#
loop_
_entity.id
_entity.type
_entity.pdbx_description
1 polymer ?
#
loop_
_entity_poly.entity_id
_entity_poly.type
_entity_poly.pdbx_seq_one_letter_code
_entity_poly.pdbx_strand_id
1 'polypeptide(L)'
;MNEELRDKYLGAAIRGEIRGGVAYAGAIPQPPRLWATATHGGWLLNGEAPFVTGWGIVDLLLVSARNTAIAAGQATGTIISGVVDAAAAAAFTVEKLQMVAAQGSNTVRLHFTDYLLPDEKVTGEISHRDFLANQHRNARLNGCFAMGVTTRCIRMIGAAGQTEIARLLQAQQDSVRIRLDGGLEEPATLPAARAAASELAYRSAGALVVTVGSTGILARQHAQRLVREATFTLVTAGRPQIRDCLLGVLGRVHE
;
A
#
# COMPACT_ATOMS: atom_id res chain seq x y z
N MET A 1 21.73 -2.40 -14.36
CA MET A 1 20.77 -2.86 -15.38
C MET A 1 19.51 -2.02 -15.18
N ASN A 2 19.12 -1.24 -16.20
CA ASN A 2 18.23 -0.05 -16.17
C ASN A 2 18.87 1.35 -16.09
N GLU A 3 20.18 1.48 -16.40
CA GLU A 3 20.88 2.77 -16.29
C GLU A 3 20.26 3.86 -17.16
N GLU A 4 19.83 3.54 -18.38
CA GLU A 4 19.13 4.49 -19.25
C GLU A 4 17.83 5.01 -18.64
N LEU A 5 17.03 4.13 -18.00
CA LEU A 5 15.81 4.54 -17.29
C LEU A 5 16.14 5.41 -16.08
N ARG A 6 17.21 5.08 -15.35
CA ARG A 6 17.70 5.89 -14.23
C ARG A 6 18.12 7.28 -14.72
N ASP A 7 18.94 7.36 -15.75
CA ASP A 7 19.47 8.61 -16.28
C ASP A 7 18.35 9.48 -16.87
N LYS A 8 17.34 8.84 -17.48
CA LYS A 8 16.15 9.52 -18.02
C LYS A 8 15.23 10.09 -16.94
N TYR A 9 14.97 9.35 -15.86
CA TYR A 9 13.88 9.70 -14.93
C TYR A 9 14.32 10.14 -13.53
N LEU A 10 15.46 9.66 -13.01
CA LEU A 10 15.82 9.84 -11.60
C LEU A 10 16.02 11.32 -11.24
N GLY A 11 16.70 12.09 -12.09
CA GLY A 11 16.94 13.51 -11.83
C GLY A 11 15.65 14.32 -11.69
N ALA A 12 14.71 14.13 -12.61
CA ALA A 12 13.40 14.78 -12.59
C ALA A 12 12.52 14.30 -11.43
N ALA A 13 12.58 13.00 -11.08
CA ALA A 13 11.89 12.44 -9.93
C ALA A 13 12.37 13.05 -8.61
N ILE A 14 13.69 13.23 -8.43
CA ILE A 14 14.27 13.88 -7.24
C ILE A 14 13.80 15.33 -7.11
N ARG A 15 13.67 16.05 -8.23
CA ARG A 15 13.16 17.44 -8.25
C ARG A 15 11.64 17.55 -8.13
N GLY A 16 10.90 16.43 -8.16
CA GLY A 16 9.44 16.39 -8.10
C GLY A 16 8.73 16.82 -9.39
N GLU A 17 9.48 16.91 -10.50
CA GLU A 17 8.97 17.22 -11.85
C GLU A 17 8.23 16.02 -12.45
N ILE A 18 8.66 14.81 -12.08
CA ILE A 18 8.01 13.54 -12.43
C ILE A 18 7.63 12.83 -11.15
N ARG A 19 6.39 12.33 -11.11
CA ARG A 19 5.82 11.61 -9.98
C ARG A 19 5.55 10.17 -10.40
N GLY A 20 5.99 9.23 -9.55
CA GLY A 20 5.80 7.80 -9.78
C GLY A 20 4.71 7.22 -8.89
N GLY A 21 3.93 6.30 -9.46
CA GLY A 21 3.09 5.36 -8.73
C GLY A 21 3.59 3.92 -8.92
N VAL A 22 2.96 2.99 -8.21
CA VAL A 22 3.27 1.55 -8.30
C VAL A 22 1.99 0.75 -8.51
N ALA A 23 2.09 -0.31 -9.31
CA ALA A 23 0.98 -1.19 -9.66
C ALA A 23 1.47 -2.64 -9.69
N TYR A 24 1.69 -3.21 -8.50
CA TYR A 24 2.18 -4.59 -8.34
C TYR A 24 1.18 -5.56 -7.73
N ALA A 25 0.05 -5.07 -7.23
CA ALA A 25 -0.93 -5.88 -6.50
C ALA A 25 -1.54 -6.99 -7.38
N GLY A 26 -1.52 -6.83 -8.70
CA GLY A 26 -1.96 -7.87 -9.65
C GLY A 26 -1.01 -9.06 -9.75
N ALA A 27 0.28 -8.89 -9.49
CA ALA A 27 1.28 -9.95 -9.61
C ALA A 27 1.36 -10.86 -8.36
N ILE A 28 0.92 -10.40 -7.19
CA ILE A 28 1.12 -11.09 -5.91
C ILE A 28 0.22 -12.33 -5.70
N PRO A 29 -1.10 -12.30 -5.99
CA PRO A 29 -2.00 -13.40 -5.67
C PRO A 29 -1.64 -14.72 -6.36
N GLN A 30 -2.22 -15.81 -5.85
CA GLN A 30 -2.16 -17.15 -6.46
C GLN A 30 -3.60 -17.66 -6.64
N PRO A 31 -4.12 -17.74 -7.88
CA PRO A 31 -3.46 -17.35 -9.14
C PRO A 31 -3.27 -15.82 -9.25
N PRO A 32 -2.26 -15.34 -10.01
CA PRO A 32 -2.06 -13.93 -10.33
C PRO A 32 -3.24 -13.32 -11.11
N ARG A 33 -3.37 -12.01 -11.02
CA ARG A 33 -4.39 -11.23 -11.73
C ARG A 33 -3.85 -10.49 -12.95
N LEU A 34 -2.56 -10.20 -12.98
CA LEU A 34 -1.86 -9.58 -14.11
C LEU A 34 -0.70 -10.49 -14.56
N TRP A 35 -0.71 -10.82 -15.85
CA TRP A 35 0.24 -11.70 -16.51
C TRP A 35 1.09 -10.94 -17.51
N ALA A 36 2.31 -11.43 -17.72
CA ALA A 36 3.26 -11.00 -18.73
C ALA A 36 3.67 -12.22 -19.57
N THR A 37 3.47 -12.12 -20.88
CA THR A 37 3.91 -13.15 -21.85
C THR A 37 5.00 -12.56 -22.72
N ALA A 38 6.13 -13.26 -22.85
CA ALA A 38 7.23 -12.83 -23.70
C ALA A 38 6.77 -12.72 -25.16
N THR A 39 7.23 -11.67 -25.85
CA THR A 39 6.99 -11.44 -27.28
C THR A 39 8.24 -10.84 -27.93
N HIS A 40 8.19 -10.62 -29.24
CA HIS A 40 9.25 -9.90 -29.93
C HIS A 40 9.31 -8.44 -29.43
N GLY A 41 10.46 -8.05 -28.85
CA GLY A 41 10.72 -6.68 -28.39
C GLY A 41 10.11 -6.34 -27.01
N GLY A 42 9.66 -7.32 -26.23
CA GLY A 42 9.20 -7.08 -24.86
C GLY A 42 8.21 -8.11 -24.33
N TRP A 43 7.20 -7.60 -23.61
CA TRP A 43 6.21 -8.40 -22.90
C TRP A 43 4.79 -7.90 -23.17
N LEU A 44 3.86 -8.82 -23.44
CA LEU A 44 2.43 -8.52 -23.48
C LEU A 44 1.83 -8.66 -22.09
N LEU A 45 1.31 -7.57 -21.55
CA LEU A 45 0.62 -7.53 -20.28
C LEU A 45 -0.89 -7.75 -20.47
N ASN A 46 -1.43 -8.71 -19.74
CA ASN A 46 -2.85 -9.10 -19.82
C ASN A 46 -3.44 -9.34 -18.43
N GLY A 47 -4.61 -8.76 -18.16
CA GLY A 47 -5.35 -8.93 -16.91
C GLY A 47 -5.47 -7.64 -16.10
N GLU A 48 -5.54 -7.75 -14.77
CA GLU A 48 -5.92 -6.63 -13.91
C GLU A 48 -4.79 -6.17 -12.96
N ALA A 49 -4.51 -4.87 -12.98
CA ALA A 49 -3.82 -4.19 -11.89
C ALA A 49 -4.85 -3.49 -10.98
N PRO A 50 -5.18 -4.05 -9.80
CA PRO A 50 -6.07 -3.41 -8.86
C PRO A 50 -5.37 -2.31 -8.05
N PHE A 51 -6.17 -1.39 -7.51
CA PHE A 51 -5.75 -0.38 -6.53
C PHE A 51 -4.56 0.48 -6.97
N VAL A 52 -4.51 0.84 -8.25
CA VAL A 52 -3.52 1.77 -8.81
C VAL A 52 -3.81 3.16 -8.26
N THR A 53 -2.96 3.62 -7.35
CA THR A 53 -3.13 4.89 -6.64
C THR A 53 -2.45 6.03 -7.39
N GLY A 54 -3.09 7.20 -7.44
CA GLY A 54 -2.52 8.41 -8.01
C GLY A 54 -2.88 8.64 -9.48
N TRP A 55 -3.94 8.02 -10.00
CA TRP A 55 -4.32 8.20 -11.41
C TRP A 55 -4.55 9.69 -11.72
N GLY A 56 -4.01 10.21 -12.82
CA GLY A 56 -4.07 11.64 -13.15
C GLY A 56 -3.34 12.57 -12.16
N ILE A 57 -2.55 12.01 -11.23
CA ILE A 57 -1.70 12.75 -10.27
C ILE A 57 -0.22 12.39 -10.49
N VAL A 58 0.05 11.12 -10.80
CA VAL A 58 1.37 10.60 -11.15
C VAL A 58 1.55 10.58 -12.66
N ASP A 59 2.80 10.67 -13.10
CA ASP A 59 3.19 10.68 -14.52
C ASP A 59 3.58 9.29 -15.01
N LEU A 60 4.18 8.48 -14.12
CA LEU A 60 4.68 7.15 -14.42
C LEU A 60 4.14 6.11 -13.44
N LEU A 61 3.95 4.88 -13.92
CA LEU A 61 3.64 3.71 -13.10
C LEU A 61 4.74 2.66 -13.25
N LEU A 62 5.27 2.18 -12.13
CA LEU A 62 6.01 0.92 -12.10
C LEU A 62 4.99 -0.22 -11.99
N VAL A 63 4.74 -0.91 -13.11
CA VAL A 63 3.82 -2.05 -13.19
C VAL A 63 4.60 -3.33 -13.00
N SER A 64 4.07 -4.26 -12.20
CA SER A 64 4.62 -5.61 -12.04
C SER A 64 3.58 -6.66 -12.41
N ALA A 65 4.00 -7.65 -13.20
CA ALA A 65 3.15 -8.73 -13.72
C ALA A 65 3.83 -10.09 -13.58
N ARG A 66 3.05 -11.16 -13.46
CA ARG A 66 3.57 -12.52 -13.37
C ARG A 66 3.99 -13.02 -14.75
N ASN A 67 5.22 -13.52 -14.89
CA ASN A 67 5.63 -14.22 -16.11
C ASN A 67 4.80 -15.51 -16.29
N THR A 68 4.19 -15.69 -17.47
CA THR A 68 3.43 -16.90 -17.82
C THR A 68 4.32 -18.12 -17.97
N ALA A 69 5.59 -17.94 -18.31
CA ALA A 69 6.58 -19.02 -18.32
C ALA A 69 6.98 -19.38 -16.88
N ILE A 70 6.68 -20.62 -16.49
CA ILE A 70 7.13 -21.20 -15.22
C ILE A 70 8.16 -22.28 -15.56
N ALA A 71 9.42 -22.05 -15.18
CA ALA A 71 10.48 -23.02 -15.42
C ALA A 71 10.23 -24.32 -14.64
N ALA A 72 10.72 -25.45 -15.17
CA ALA A 72 10.63 -26.74 -14.51
C ALA A 72 11.23 -26.67 -13.10
N GLY A 73 10.48 -27.15 -12.10
CA GLY A 73 10.89 -27.10 -10.69
C GLY A 73 10.59 -25.77 -9.97
N GLN A 74 9.99 -24.77 -10.65
CA GLN A 74 9.51 -23.56 -10.01
C GLN A 74 7.99 -23.62 -9.78
N ALA A 75 7.54 -23.24 -8.58
CA ALA A 75 6.10 -23.24 -8.28
C ALA A 75 5.37 -21.97 -8.76
N THR A 76 6.08 -20.84 -8.89
CA THR A 76 5.43 -19.52 -9.09
C THR A 76 6.14 -18.60 -10.10
N GLY A 77 7.20 -19.06 -10.78
CA GLY A 77 7.91 -18.29 -11.80
C GLY A 77 8.51 -16.97 -11.33
N THR A 78 8.69 -16.05 -12.27
CA THR A 78 9.28 -14.71 -12.08
C THR A 78 8.24 -13.60 -12.19
N ILE A 79 8.61 -12.40 -11.76
CA ILE A 79 7.84 -11.16 -11.90
C ILE A 79 8.61 -10.21 -12.79
N ILE A 80 7.96 -9.77 -13.87
CA ILE A 80 8.45 -8.74 -14.79
C ILE A 80 7.95 -7.40 -14.28
N SER A 81 8.86 -6.42 -14.15
CA SER A 81 8.50 -5.05 -13.76
C SER A 81 8.98 -4.05 -14.79
N GLY A 82 8.18 -3.04 -15.10
CA GLY A 82 8.55 -2.00 -16.04
C GLY A 82 7.81 -0.68 -15.82
N VAL A 83 8.36 0.38 -16.40
CA VAL A 83 7.82 1.74 -16.30
C VAL A 83 6.89 2.02 -17.48
N VAL A 84 5.65 2.41 -17.19
CA VAL A 84 4.67 2.83 -18.19
C VAL A 84 4.16 4.23 -17.87
N ASP A 85 3.64 4.93 -18.87
CA ASP A 85 3.02 6.24 -18.66
C ASP A 85 1.68 6.07 -17.95
N ALA A 86 1.41 6.94 -16.96
CA ALA A 86 0.19 6.92 -16.15
C ALA A 86 -0.96 7.67 -16.85
N ALA A 87 -1.15 7.42 -18.14
CA ALA A 87 -2.11 8.11 -19.00
C ALA A 87 -2.99 7.10 -19.73
N ALA A 88 -4.16 7.54 -20.22
CA ALA A 88 -5.04 6.65 -20.96
C ALA A 88 -4.35 6.10 -22.21
N ALA A 89 -4.45 4.79 -22.43
CA ALA A 89 -3.98 4.10 -23.61
C ALA A 89 -5.06 3.17 -24.13
N ALA A 90 -5.12 2.93 -25.45
CA ALA A 90 -6.11 2.03 -26.03
C ALA A 90 -5.98 0.58 -25.51
N ALA A 91 -4.78 0.19 -25.09
CA ALA A 91 -4.44 -1.15 -24.61
C ALA A 91 -4.80 -1.41 -23.14
N PHE A 92 -5.45 -0.47 -22.43
CA PHE A 92 -6.09 -0.77 -21.15
C PHE A 92 -7.29 0.13 -20.84
N THR A 93 -8.21 -0.38 -20.03
CA THR A 93 -9.32 0.42 -19.47
C THR A 93 -9.03 0.88 -18.06
N VAL A 94 -9.65 1.99 -17.67
CA VAL A 94 -9.48 2.63 -16.36
C VAL A 94 -10.84 2.70 -15.66
N GLU A 95 -10.95 2.07 -14.49
CA GLU A 95 -12.15 2.10 -13.65
C GLU A 95 -11.84 2.81 -12.33
N LYS A 96 -12.51 3.92 -12.04
CA LYS A 96 -12.33 4.62 -10.76
C LYS A 96 -12.98 3.86 -9.60
N LEU A 97 -12.19 3.57 -8.56
CA LEU A 97 -12.68 2.91 -7.36
C LEU A 97 -13.33 3.94 -6.41
N GLN A 98 -14.54 3.63 -5.94
CA GLN A 98 -15.22 4.42 -4.91
C GLN A 98 -14.81 3.92 -3.53
N MET A 99 -13.85 4.59 -2.90
CA MET A 99 -13.30 4.21 -1.60
C MET A 99 -13.90 5.07 -0.49
N VAL A 100 -14.24 4.44 0.64
CA VAL A 100 -14.73 5.15 1.84
C VAL A 100 -13.66 6.03 2.49
N ALA A 101 -12.38 5.78 2.18
CA ALA A 101 -11.23 6.52 2.67
C ALA A 101 -10.20 6.68 1.55
N ALA A 102 -9.28 7.64 1.70
CA ALA A 102 -8.26 7.96 0.69
C ALA A 102 -8.81 8.33 -0.71
N GLN A 103 -10.08 8.75 -0.85
CA GLN A 103 -10.67 9.08 -2.16
C GLN A 103 -9.88 10.16 -2.93
N GLY A 104 -9.19 11.05 -2.22
CA GLY A 104 -8.32 12.08 -2.82
C GLY A 104 -7.08 11.54 -3.53
N SER A 105 -6.73 10.26 -3.34
CA SER A 105 -5.61 9.62 -4.04
C SER A 105 -5.96 9.15 -5.45
N ASN A 106 -7.20 9.36 -5.91
CA ASN A 106 -7.71 8.98 -7.22
C ASN A 106 -7.32 7.55 -7.63
N THR A 107 -7.69 6.58 -6.79
CA THR A 107 -7.33 5.18 -6.99
C THR A 107 -8.24 4.54 -8.05
N VAL A 108 -7.63 3.80 -8.97
CA VAL A 108 -8.30 3.13 -10.09
C VAL A 108 -7.96 1.64 -10.13
N ARG A 109 -8.74 0.89 -10.88
CA ARG A 109 -8.40 -0.43 -11.40
C ARG A 109 -8.03 -0.25 -12.88
N LEU A 110 -6.95 -0.89 -13.29
CA LEU A 110 -6.56 -0.98 -14.70
C LEU A 110 -6.79 -2.40 -15.22
N HIS A 111 -7.37 -2.52 -16.41
CA HIS A 111 -7.49 -3.79 -17.12
C HIS A 111 -6.72 -3.73 -18.43
N PHE A 112 -5.64 -4.49 -18.53
CA PHE A 112 -4.73 -4.55 -19.67
C PHE A 112 -5.19 -5.62 -20.66
N THR A 113 -5.16 -5.27 -21.95
CA THR A 113 -5.44 -6.16 -23.07
C THR A 113 -4.31 -6.02 -24.08
N ASP A 114 -3.44 -7.02 -24.13
CA ASP A 114 -2.26 -7.09 -25.00
C ASP A 114 -1.41 -5.82 -24.98
N TYR A 115 -1.22 -5.23 -23.80
CA TYR A 115 -0.38 -4.06 -23.64
C TYR A 115 1.09 -4.44 -23.81
N LEU A 116 1.76 -3.89 -24.83
CA LEU A 116 3.18 -4.09 -25.03
C LEU A 116 4.00 -3.25 -24.03
N LEU A 117 4.69 -3.93 -23.11
CA LEU A 117 5.78 -3.38 -22.33
C LEU A 117 7.10 -3.66 -23.08
N PRO A 118 7.70 -2.65 -23.76
CA PRO A 118 8.90 -2.86 -24.54
C PRO A 118 10.13 -3.07 -23.66
N ASP A 119 11.15 -3.78 -24.17
CA ASP A 119 12.36 -4.15 -23.42
C ASP A 119 13.07 -2.94 -22.78
N GLU A 120 13.14 -1.82 -23.50
CA GLU A 120 13.73 -0.56 -23.01
C GLU A 120 13.02 0.04 -21.79
N LYS A 121 11.78 -0.38 -21.51
CA LYS A 121 10.98 0.03 -20.35
C LYS A 121 10.99 -1.00 -19.22
N VAL A 122 11.58 -2.17 -19.44
CA VAL A 122 11.71 -3.21 -18.41
C VAL A 122 12.77 -2.79 -17.39
N THR A 123 12.38 -2.78 -16.12
CA THR A 123 13.26 -2.43 -15.00
C THR A 123 13.91 -3.65 -14.35
N GLY A 124 13.33 -4.83 -14.53
CA GLY A 124 13.90 -6.08 -14.07
C GLY A 124 12.94 -7.25 -14.10
N GLU A 125 13.54 -8.44 -14.00
CA GLU A 125 12.88 -9.71 -13.80
C GLU A 125 13.49 -10.35 -12.55
N ILE A 126 12.66 -10.68 -11.56
CA ILE A 126 13.11 -11.33 -10.33
C ILE A 126 12.20 -12.50 -9.98
N SER A 127 12.69 -13.43 -9.16
CA SER A 127 11.85 -14.54 -8.69
C SER A 127 10.67 -14.01 -7.88
N HIS A 128 9.55 -14.74 -7.89
CA HIS A 128 8.43 -14.43 -7.01
C HIS A 128 8.85 -14.25 -5.55
N ARG A 129 9.71 -15.17 -5.09
CA ARG A 129 10.16 -15.25 -3.71
C ARG A 129 10.90 -13.97 -3.33
N ASP A 130 11.82 -13.53 -4.18
CA ASP A 130 12.62 -12.33 -3.93
C ASP A 130 11.77 -11.07 -4.00
N PHE A 131 10.82 -11.02 -4.93
CA PHE A 131 9.83 -9.93 -5.00
C PHE A 131 9.05 -9.81 -3.69
N LEU A 132 8.60 -10.94 -3.12
CA LEU A 132 7.90 -10.97 -1.84
C LEU A 132 8.82 -10.63 -0.66
N ALA A 133 10.06 -11.13 -0.68
CA ALA A 133 11.05 -10.85 0.35
C ALA A 133 11.30 -9.35 0.47
N ASN A 134 11.39 -8.61 -0.64
CA ASN A 134 11.63 -7.17 -0.63
C ASN A 134 10.47 -6.31 -0.08
N GLN A 135 9.30 -6.91 0.18
CA GLN A 135 8.12 -6.16 0.66
C GLN A 135 8.15 -5.84 2.17
N HIS A 136 9.08 -6.38 2.96
CA HIS A 136 9.15 -6.09 4.40
C HIS A 136 9.42 -4.59 4.68
N ARG A 137 10.28 -3.94 3.87
CA ARG A 137 10.49 -2.49 3.93
C ARG A 137 9.21 -1.72 3.65
N ASN A 138 8.45 -2.16 2.65
CA ASN A 138 7.13 -1.60 2.33
C ASN A 138 6.16 -1.80 3.48
N ALA A 139 6.16 -2.96 4.14
CA ALA A 139 5.32 -3.22 5.31
C ALA A 139 5.58 -2.18 6.41
N ARG A 140 6.85 -1.92 6.76
CA ARG A 140 7.22 -0.87 7.71
C ARG A 140 6.76 0.52 7.26
N LEU A 141 7.01 0.91 6.02
CA LEU A 141 6.63 2.23 5.50
C LEU A 141 5.12 2.46 5.59
N ASN A 142 4.32 1.42 5.30
CA ASN A 142 2.87 1.47 5.46
C ASN A 142 2.44 1.56 6.94
N GLY A 143 3.27 1.14 7.89
CA GLY A 143 3.05 1.35 9.32
C GLY A 143 3.05 2.83 9.74
N CYS A 144 3.81 3.67 9.03
CA CYS A 144 3.85 5.11 9.29
C CYS A 144 2.48 5.79 9.09
N PHE A 145 1.68 5.30 8.14
CA PHE A 145 0.33 5.85 7.89
C PHE A 145 -0.58 5.65 9.12
N ALA A 146 -0.59 4.45 9.70
CA ALA A 146 -1.35 4.17 10.92
C ALA A 146 -0.87 5.04 12.09
N MET A 147 0.44 5.24 12.24
CA MET A 147 1.00 6.13 13.25
C MET A 147 0.59 7.59 13.06
N GLY A 148 0.53 8.09 11.82
CA GLY A 148 0.05 9.44 11.53
C GLY A 148 -1.42 9.64 11.93
N VAL A 149 -2.27 8.68 11.64
CA VAL A 149 -3.69 8.68 12.06
C VAL A 149 -3.77 8.71 13.59
N THR A 150 -3.06 7.82 14.29
CA THR A 150 -2.99 7.77 15.75
C THR A 150 -2.53 9.11 16.35
N THR A 151 -1.44 9.69 15.86
CA THR A 151 -0.90 10.97 16.34
C THR A 151 -1.93 12.09 16.19
N ARG A 152 -2.65 12.14 15.06
CA ARG A 152 -3.69 13.15 14.86
C ARG A 152 -4.84 12.99 15.85
N CYS A 153 -5.28 11.75 16.11
CA CYS A 153 -6.30 11.46 17.12
C CYS A 153 -5.86 11.91 18.51
N ILE A 154 -4.66 11.50 18.95
CA ILE A 154 -4.09 11.87 20.26
C ILE A 154 -4.09 13.39 20.44
N ARG A 155 -3.58 14.14 19.45
CA ARG A 155 -3.53 15.61 19.52
C ARG A 155 -4.91 16.23 19.69
N MET A 156 -5.91 15.73 18.97
CA MET A 156 -7.27 16.25 19.05
C MET A 156 -7.97 15.90 20.37
N ILE A 157 -7.76 14.69 20.87
CA ILE A 157 -8.26 14.24 22.17
C ILE A 157 -7.68 15.12 23.29
N GLY A 158 -6.36 15.34 23.27
CA GLY A 158 -5.69 16.21 24.24
C GLY A 158 -6.17 17.67 24.17
N ALA A 159 -6.35 18.21 22.96
CA ALA A 159 -6.88 19.57 22.75
C ALA A 159 -8.34 19.73 23.24
N ALA A 160 -9.10 18.65 23.32
CA ALA A 160 -10.45 18.62 23.89
C ALA A 160 -10.46 18.44 25.43
N GLY A 161 -9.30 18.52 26.09
CA GLY A 161 -9.16 18.41 27.54
C GLY A 161 -8.99 16.99 28.08
N GLN A 162 -9.03 15.96 27.23
CA GLN A 162 -8.85 14.56 27.62
C GLN A 162 -7.35 14.18 27.67
N THR A 163 -6.59 14.93 28.46
CA THR A 163 -5.11 14.85 28.50
C THR A 163 -4.59 13.49 28.94
N GLU A 164 -5.23 12.86 29.92
CA GLU A 164 -4.80 11.54 30.41
C GLU A 164 -5.01 10.44 29.36
N ILE A 165 -6.15 10.45 28.66
CA ILE A 165 -6.40 9.51 27.55
C ILE A 165 -5.37 9.71 26.43
N ALA A 166 -5.09 10.97 26.07
CA ALA A 166 -4.07 11.29 25.08
C ALA A 166 -2.68 10.77 25.50
N ARG A 167 -2.30 10.92 26.78
CA ARG A 167 -1.03 10.42 27.33
C ARG A 167 -0.92 8.90 27.26
N LEU A 168 -1.98 8.18 27.64
CA LEU A 168 -2.01 6.71 27.59
C LEU A 168 -1.90 6.18 26.15
N LEU A 169 -2.61 6.80 25.21
CA LEU A 169 -2.51 6.47 23.78
C LEU A 169 -1.13 6.80 23.21
N GLN A 170 -0.49 7.89 23.65
CA GLN A 170 0.88 8.23 23.25
C GLN A 170 1.88 7.18 23.70
N ALA A 171 1.81 6.72 24.95
CA ALA A 171 2.69 5.67 25.45
C ALA A 171 2.55 4.36 24.64
N GLN A 172 1.33 4.00 24.24
CA GLN A 172 1.09 2.86 23.37
C GLN A 172 1.63 3.09 21.94
N GLN A 173 1.46 4.30 21.40
CA GLN A 173 2.03 4.67 20.11
C GLN A 173 3.55 4.54 20.10
N ASP A 174 4.23 4.99 21.15
CA ASP A 174 5.68 4.92 21.26
C ASP A 174 6.17 3.47 21.29
N SER A 175 5.50 2.61 22.08
CA SER A 175 5.77 1.17 22.10
C SER A 175 5.60 0.52 20.73
N VAL A 176 4.53 0.85 20.00
CA VAL A 176 4.29 0.32 18.66
C VAL A 176 5.32 0.83 17.66
N ARG A 177 5.74 2.10 17.76
CA ARG A 177 6.80 2.68 16.91
C ARG A 177 8.12 1.93 17.10
N ILE A 178 8.53 1.69 18.33
CA ILE A 178 9.74 0.90 18.64
C ILE A 178 9.68 -0.48 17.97
N ARG A 179 8.53 -1.16 18.04
CA ARG A 179 8.34 -2.47 17.39
C ARG A 179 8.38 -2.41 15.85
N LEU A 180 7.83 -1.35 15.25
CA LEU A 180 7.91 -1.13 13.79
C LEU A 180 9.35 -0.85 13.34
N ASP A 181 10.12 -0.12 14.15
CA ASP A 181 11.54 0.16 13.90
C ASP A 181 12.39 -1.09 14.04
N GLY A 182 12.28 -1.82 15.16
CA GLY A 182 13.00 -3.08 15.38
C GLY A 182 12.67 -4.15 14.33
N GLY A 183 11.47 -4.12 13.75
CA GLY A 183 11.09 -5.01 12.65
C GLY A 183 11.90 -4.82 11.37
N LEU A 184 12.66 -3.73 11.19
CA LEU A 184 13.61 -3.62 10.09
C LEU A 184 14.83 -4.54 10.27
N GLU A 185 15.25 -4.75 11.52
CA GLU A 185 16.34 -5.67 11.89
C GLU A 185 15.82 -7.11 12.00
N GLU A 186 14.60 -7.28 12.49
CA GLU A 186 13.92 -8.57 12.63
C GLU A 186 12.61 -8.63 11.82
N PRO A 187 12.66 -8.84 10.48
CA PRO A 187 11.48 -8.80 9.61
C PRO A 187 10.32 -9.71 10.01
N ALA A 188 10.60 -10.81 10.72
CA ALA A 188 9.58 -11.74 11.21
C ALA A 188 8.60 -11.10 12.22
N THR A 189 9.01 -10.02 12.90
CA THR A 189 8.18 -9.31 13.89
C THR A 189 7.27 -8.24 13.28
N LEU A 190 7.58 -7.79 12.04
CA LEU A 190 6.84 -6.72 11.36
C LEU A 190 5.34 -6.99 11.22
N PRO A 191 4.87 -8.21 10.89
CA PRO A 191 3.43 -8.45 10.78
C PRO A 191 2.66 -8.12 12.06
N ALA A 192 3.18 -8.55 13.21
CA ALA A 192 2.57 -8.27 14.51
C ALA A 192 2.66 -6.78 14.89
N ALA A 193 3.78 -6.12 14.58
CA ALA A 193 3.93 -4.67 14.79
C ALA A 193 2.96 -3.86 13.90
N ARG A 194 2.78 -4.28 12.65
CA ARG A 194 1.82 -3.67 11.72
C ARG A 194 0.38 -3.86 12.15
N ALA A 195 0.03 -5.04 12.64
CA ALA A 195 -1.29 -5.29 13.20
C ALA A 195 -1.57 -4.39 14.41
N ALA A 196 -0.63 -4.29 15.34
CA ALA A 196 -0.76 -3.41 16.51
C ALA A 196 -0.88 -1.93 16.12
N ALA A 197 -0.15 -1.48 15.09
CA ALA A 197 -0.25 -0.13 14.56
C ALA A 197 -1.65 0.21 14.03
N SER A 198 -2.22 -0.67 13.21
CA SER A 198 -3.53 -0.45 12.63
C SER A 198 -4.67 -0.61 13.65
N GLU A 199 -4.55 -1.54 14.61
CA GLU A 199 -5.48 -1.63 15.76
C GLU A 199 -5.47 -0.34 16.57
N LEU A 200 -4.29 0.15 16.96
CA LEU A 200 -4.16 1.37 17.76
C LEU A 200 -4.74 2.58 17.02
N ALA A 201 -4.54 2.67 15.70
CA ALA A 201 -5.14 3.73 14.88
C ALA A 201 -6.66 3.68 14.92
N TYR A 202 -7.24 2.48 14.76
CA TYR A 202 -8.70 2.29 14.79
C TYR A 202 -9.29 2.62 16.16
N ARG A 203 -8.68 2.13 17.24
CA ARG A 203 -9.11 2.43 18.62
C ARG A 203 -8.96 3.91 18.97
N SER A 204 -7.85 4.55 18.57
CA SER A 204 -7.63 5.98 18.81
C SER A 204 -8.65 6.84 18.05
N ALA A 205 -9.02 6.45 16.82
CA ALA A 205 -10.07 7.13 16.07
C ALA A 205 -11.45 6.96 16.70
N GLY A 206 -11.77 5.77 17.23
CA GLY A 206 -12.97 5.53 18.03
C GLY A 206 -13.02 6.42 19.28
N ALA A 207 -11.93 6.48 20.05
CA ALA A 207 -11.81 7.35 21.21
C ALA A 207 -12.01 8.84 20.86
N LEU A 208 -11.51 9.28 19.70
CA LEU A 208 -11.74 10.63 19.21
C LEU A 208 -13.22 10.89 18.90
N VAL A 209 -13.93 9.94 18.27
CA VAL A 209 -15.37 10.08 18.02
C VAL A 209 -16.14 10.25 19.32
N VAL A 210 -15.84 9.44 20.34
CA VAL A 210 -16.45 9.57 21.67
C VAL A 210 -16.13 10.93 22.29
N THR A 211 -14.89 11.40 22.17
CA THR A 211 -14.46 12.70 22.70
C THR A 211 -15.19 13.88 22.04
N VAL A 212 -15.46 13.80 20.74
CA VAL A 212 -16.19 14.85 19.99
C VAL A 212 -17.70 14.77 20.20
N GLY A 213 -18.23 13.59 20.53
CA GLY A 213 -19.65 13.35 20.71
C GLY A 213 -20.43 13.31 19.39
N SER A 214 -21.75 13.54 19.45
CA SER A 214 -22.68 13.32 18.33
C SER A 214 -22.31 14.05 17.04
N THR A 215 -21.72 15.25 17.15
CA THR A 215 -21.30 16.01 15.97
C THR A 215 -20.18 15.32 15.19
N GLY A 216 -19.42 14.41 15.82
CA GLY A 216 -18.30 13.70 15.22
C GLY A 216 -18.65 12.87 13.97
N ILE A 217 -19.94 12.53 13.79
CA ILE A 217 -20.44 11.80 12.62
C ILE A 217 -20.67 12.68 11.38
N LEU A 218 -20.70 14.01 11.55
CA LEU A 218 -20.98 14.93 10.43
C LEU A 218 -19.85 14.87 9.39
N ALA A 219 -20.23 14.94 8.11
CA ALA A 219 -19.30 14.74 6.99
C ALA A 219 -18.10 15.71 6.97
N ARG A 220 -18.26 16.91 7.55
CA ARG A 220 -17.21 17.93 7.64
C ARG A 220 -16.32 17.80 8.89
N GLN A 221 -16.61 16.85 9.78
CA GLN A 221 -15.81 16.63 10.98
C GLN A 221 -14.64 15.68 10.72
N HIS A 222 -13.54 15.93 11.43
CA HIS A 222 -12.35 15.10 11.38
C HIS A 222 -12.55 13.72 12.00
N ALA A 223 -13.39 13.59 13.04
CA ALA A 223 -13.54 12.35 13.79
C ALA A 223 -13.97 11.18 12.89
N GLN A 224 -15.10 11.29 12.19
CA GLN A 224 -15.52 10.27 11.22
C GLN A 224 -14.53 10.06 10.07
N ARG A 225 -13.82 11.12 9.62
CA ARG A 225 -12.81 10.98 8.56
C ARG A 225 -11.65 10.11 9.02
N LEU A 226 -11.16 10.33 10.24
CA LEU A 226 -10.06 9.57 10.84
C LEU A 226 -10.46 8.12 11.13
N VAL A 227 -11.73 7.84 11.45
CA VAL A 227 -12.22 6.45 11.52
C VAL A 227 -12.15 5.77 10.17
N ARG A 228 -12.63 6.42 9.09
CA ARG A 228 -12.54 5.86 7.73
C ARG A 228 -11.08 5.66 7.29
N GLU A 229 -10.22 6.63 7.55
CA GLU A 229 -8.77 6.52 7.31
C GLU A 229 -8.15 5.38 8.13
N ALA A 230 -8.55 5.20 9.39
CA ALA A 230 -8.10 4.08 10.22
C ALA A 230 -8.59 2.73 9.66
N THR A 231 -9.81 2.63 9.13
CA THR A 231 -10.27 1.43 8.40
C THR A 231 -9.35 1.10 7.23
N PHE A 232 -8.88 2.11 6.49
CA PHE A 232 -7.94 1.88 5.38
C PHE A 232 -6.61 1.27 5.86
N THR A 233 -6.14 1.62 7.07
CA THR A 233 -4.92 1.03 7.65
C THR A 233 -5.00 -0.48 7.89
N LEU A 234 -6.22 -1.04 7.99
CA LEU A 234 -6.46 -2.48 8.22
C LEU A 234 -6.24 -3.32 6.96
N VAL A 235 -6.35 -2.71 5.78
CA VAL A 235 -6.32 -3.42 4.48
C VAL A 235 -5.13 -3.02 3.61
N THR A 236 -4.63 -1.79 3.77
CA THR A 236 -3.55 -1.27 2.92
C THR A 236 -2.25 -2.06 3.08
N ALA A 237 -1.65 -2.42 1.95
CA ALA A 237 -0.47 -3.30 1.87
C ALA A 237 -0.59 -4.57 2.74
N GLY A 238 -1.81 -5.08 2.91
CA GLY A 238 -2.09 -6.27 3.71
C GLY A 238 -1.46 -7.54 3.14
N ARG A 239 -1.05 -8.43 4.03
CA ARG A 239 -0.53 -9.78 3.74
C ARG A 239 -1.24 -10.79 4.64
N PRO A 240 -1.28 -12.09 4.27
CA PRO A 240 -1.91 -13.11 5.12
C PRO A 240 -1.44 -13.04 6.58
N GLN A 241 -0.13 -12.97 6.82
CA GLN A 241 0.42 -12.89 8.18
C GLN A 241 -0.03 -11.62 8.94
N ILE A 242 -0.09 -10.46 8.26
CA ILE A 242 -0.58 -9.21 8.86
C ILE A 242 -2.07 -9.34 9.19
N ARG A 243 -2.85 -9.93 8.28
CA ARG A 243 -4.28 -10.16 8.47
C ARG A 243 -4.53 -11.09 9.66
N ASP A 244 -3.77 -12.18 9.77
CA ASP A 244 -3.90 -13.14 10.87
C ASP A 244 -3.55 -12.47 12.21
N CYS A 245 -2.44 -11.72 12.27
CA CYS A 245 -2.11 -10.91 13.44
C CYS A 245 -3.20 -9.87 13.75
N LEU A 246 -3.79 -9.22 12.75
CA LEU A 246 -4.88 -8.25 12.91
C LEU A 246 -6.14 -8.87 13.51
N LEU A 247 -6.58 -10.00 12.96
CA LEU A 247 -7.70 -10.76 13.50
C LEU A 247 -7.42 -11.19 14.94
N GLY A 248 -6.19 -11.62 15.22
CA GLY A 248 -5.75 -11.99 16.57
C GLY A 248 -5.75 -10.83 17.58
N VAL A 249 -5.38 -9.61 17.18
CA VAL A 249 -5.43 -8.45 18.10
C VAL A 249 -6.85 -7.90 18.27
N LEU A 250 -7.66 -7.90 17.22
CA LEU A 250 -9.04 -7.41 17.26
C LEU A 250 -10.00 -8.39 17.94
N GLY A 251 -9.69 -9.69 17.91
CA GLY A 251 -10.49 -10.74 18.56
C GLY A 251 -10.17 -10.96 20.04
N ARG A 252 -9.26 -10.19 20.65
CA ARG A 252 -8.96 -10.34 22.07
C ARG A 252 -10.15 -9.92 22.93
N VAL A 253 -10.60 -10.83 23.78
CA VAL A 253 -11.56 -10.52 24.83
C VAL A 253 -10.85 -9.66 25.86
N HIS A 254 -11.41 -8.49 26.14
CA HIS A 254 -10.99 -7.66 27.27
C HIS A 254 -11.81 -8.13 28.46
N GLU A 255 -11.18 -8.84 29.39
CA GLU A 255 -11.76 -9.15 30.71
C GLU A 255 -11.80 -7.89 31.61
#